data_AF-A0A2X4TQL6-F1
#
_entry.id   AF-A0A2X4TQL6-F1
#
_cell.length_a   1.000
_cell.length_b   1.000
_cell.length_c   1.000
_cell.angle_alpha   90.00
_cell.angle_beta   90.00
_cell.angle_gamma   90.00
#
_symmetry.space_group_name_H-M   'P 1'
#
loop_
_entity.id
_entity.type
_entity.pdbx_description
1 polymer ?
#
loop_
_entity_poly.entity_id
_entity_poly.type
_entity_poly.pdbx_seq_one_letter_code
_entity_poly.pdbx_strand_id
1 'polypeptide(L)'
;MIREGEARLVGSAHEVVEECGPLLGRDDGRDALFRRDLDGLSRESSLVYEAFPATGSCTPSVLAESAGVPVEQVRAALTLLELDGLVVLVDGGWRRA
;
A
#
# COMPACT_ATOMS: atom_id res chain seq x y z
N MET A 1 4.64 -20.34 20.82
CA MET A 1 4.15 -21.73 20.89
C MET A 1 3.45 -22.04 19.57
N ILE A 2 4.11 -22.79 18.69
CA ILE A 2 3.50 -23.37 17.49
C ILE A 2 2.71 -24.59 17.96
N ARG A 3 1.42 -24.67 17.64
CA ARG A 3 0.66 -25.92 17.73
C ARG A 3 -0.27 -26.02 16.51
N GLU A 4 0.16 -26.90 15.61
CA GLU A 4 -0.66 -27.69 14.70
C GLU A 4 -1.42 -26.96 13.58
N GLY A 5 -0.84 -27.02 12.38
CA GLY A 5 -1.57 -27.45 11.19
C GLY A 5 -2.14 -26.41 10.24
N GLU A 6 -2.42 -25.18 10.68
CA GLU A 6 -3.01 -24.14 9.82
C GLU A 6 -2.44 -22.76 10.21
N ALA A 7 -1.37 -22.35 9.53
CA ALA A 7 -0.73 -21.06 9.77
C ALA A 7 -1.17 -20.06 8.70
N ARG A 8 -1.30 -18.75 8.95
CA ARG A 8 -1.44 -17.91 10.16
C ARG A 8 -1.68 -16.51 9.57
N LEU A 9 -2.60 -15.73 10.11
CA LEU A 9 -2.91 -14.36 9.64
C LEU A 9 -1.64 -13.50 9.59
N VAL A 10 -1.17 -13.15 8.39
CA VAL A 10 0.06 -12.37 8.15
C VAL A 10 -0.32 -10.89 8.02
N GLY A 11 0.28 -10.04 8.86
CA GLY A 11 -0.15 -8.65 9.05
C GLY A 11 0.73 -7.55 8.45
N SER A 12 1.88 -7.86 7.83
CA SER A 12 2.68 -6.93 6.97
C SER A 12 3.97 -7.60 6.42
N ALA A 13 4.64 -6.92 5.48
CA ALA A 13 5.30 -7.39 4.26
C ALA A 13 6.67 -8.12 4.32
N HIS A 14 7.20 -8.52 5.47
CA HIS A 14 8.48 -9.27 5.51
C HIS A 14 8.28 -10.81 5.44
N GLU A 15 7.08 -11.33 5.66
CA GLU A 15 6.84 -12.78 5.79
C GLU A 15 6.46 -13.50 4.47
N VAL A 16 6.53 -12.85 3.31
CA VAL A 16 6.42 -13.54 2.00
C VAL A 16 7.61 -13.22 1.09
N VAL A 17 8.79 -12.98 1.68
CA VAL A 17 10.08 -13.03 0.96
C VAL A 17 10.71 -14.43 1.09
N GLU A 18 10.18 -15.30 1.96
CA GLU A 18 10.67 -16.68 2.13
C GLU A 18 9.97 -17.70 1.21
N GLU A 19 9.57 -17.26 0.02
CA GLU A 19 9.21 -18.10 -1.14
C GLU A 19 9.98 -17.57 -2.37
N CYS A 20 11.24 -17.17 -2.18
CA CYS A 20 12.13 -16.74 -3.27
C CYS A 20 12.49 -17.92 -4.19
N GLY A 21 11.58 -18.27 -5.10
CA GLY A 21 11.97 -18.67 -6.44
C GLY A 21 12.64 -17.50 -7.18
N PRO A 22 13.58 -17.74 -8.12
CA PRO A 22 14.43 -16.72 -8.72
C PRO A 22 13.70 -15.89 -9.79
N LEU A 23 12.67 -15.14 -9.38
CA LEU A 23 11.85 -14.31 -10.25
C LEU A 23 11.76 -12.87 -9.70
N LEU A 24 12.88 -12.32 -9.23
CA LEU A 24 13.11 -10.87 -9.27
C LEU A 24 13.14 -10.47 -10.76
N GLY A 25 11.96 -10.39 -11.34
CA GLY A 25 11.72 -9.88 -12.67
C GLY A 25 12.11 -8.43 -12.68
N ARG A 26 13.33 -8.18 -13.17
CA ARG A 26 13.80 -6.96 -13.82
C ARG A 26 13.33 -5.68 -13.12
N ASP A 27 14.20 -5.14 -12.26
CA ASP A 27 14.22 -3.75 -11.79
C ASP A 27 13.96 -2.81 -12.98
N ASP A 28 12.69 -2.51 -13.23
CA ASP A 28 12.28 -1.52 -14.19
C ASP A 28 12.37 -0.19 -13.44
N GLY A 29 13.03 0.82 -14.03
CA GLY A 29 13.34 2.09 -13.34
C GLY A 29 12.14 2.88 -12.79
N ARG A 30 10.93 2.31 -12.79
CA ARG A 30 9.73 2.75 -12.09
C ARG A 30 9.94 2.83 -10.58
N ASP A 31 10.60 1.86 -9.95
CA ASP A 31 10.87 1.87 -8.50
C ASP A 31 11.70 3.08 -8.07
N ALA A 32 12.63 3.52 -8.92
CA ALA A 32 13.45 4.71 -8.65
C ALA A 32 12.68 6.03 -8.80
N LEU A 33 11.66 6.07 -9.66
CA LEU A 33 10.76 7.22 -9.81
C LEU A 33 9.80 7.31 -8.61
N PHE A 34 9.17 6.19 -8.24
CA PHE A 34 8.29 6.13 -7.08
C PHE A 34 9.00 6.54 -5.79
N ARG A 35 10.25 6.12 -5.59
CA ARG A 35 11.01 6.50 -4.38
C ARG A 35 11.17 8.02 -4.23
N ARG A 36 11.40 8.75 -5.33
CA ARG A 36 11.56 10.22 -5.30
C ARG A 36 10.24 10.93 -5.03
N ASP A 37 9.14 10.44 -5.61
CA ASP A 37 7.82 11.06 -5.43
C ASP A 37 7.28 10.83 -4.00
N LEU A 38 7.68 9.73 -3.35
CA LEU A 38 7.29 9.41 -1.97
C LEU A 38 8.08 10.16 -0.89
N ASP A 39 9.29 10.66 -1.20
CA ASP A 39 10.17 11.36 -0.24
C ASP A 39 9.58 12.69 0.29
N GLY A 40 8.56 13.24 -0.39
CA GLY A 40 7.87 14.49 -0.02
C GLY A 40 6.57 14.33 0.78
N LEU A 41 6.13 13.10 1.04
CA LEU A 41 4.82 12.85 1.64
C LEU A 41 4.78 13.19 3.14
N SER A 42 3.63 13.70 3.59
CA SER A 42 3.33 13.76 5.02
C SER A 42 3.29 12.35 5.62
N ARG A 43 3.48 12.25 6.94
CA ARG A 43 3.45 10.96 7.63
C ARG A 43 2.15 10.19 7.37
N GLU A 44 1.03 10.88 7.39
CA GLU A 44 -0.30 10.30 7.16
C GLU A 44 -0.45 9.83 5.71
N SER A 45 0.03 10.64 4.76
CA SER A 45 -0.01 10.29 3.33
C SER A 45 0.86 9.08 3.01
N SER A 46 2.03 8.98 3.64
CA SER A 46 2.92 7.83 3.55
C SER A 46 2.25 6.56 4.11
N LEU A 47 1.67 6.63 5.31
CA LEU A 47 0.95 5.49 5.91
C LEU A 47 -0.24 5.01 5.05
N VAL A 48 -1.00 5.97 4.51
CA VAL A 48 -2.14 5.66 3.62
C VAL A 48 -1.66 5.04 2.33
N TYR A 49 -0.57 5.57 1.74
CA TYR A 49 -0.01 5.02 0.50
C TYR A 49 0.51 3.59 0.70
N GLU A 50 1.21 3.32 1.80
CA GLU A 50 1.74 1.98 2.14
C GLU A 50 0.63 0.96 2.39
N ALA A 51 -0.52 1.38 2.94
CA ALA A 51 -1.67 0.53 3.22
C ALA A 51 -2.41 0.00 1.98
N PHE A 52 -2.10 0.50 0.79
CA PHE A 52 -2.67 -0.03 -0.45
C PHE A 52 -2.18 -1.46 -0.76
N PRO A 53 -3.07 -2.32 -1.29
CA PRO A 53 -2.66 -3.61 -1.83
C PRO A 53 -1.80 -3.41 -3.08
N ALA A 54 -0.97 -4.40 -3.38
CA ALA A 54 -0.16 -4.41 -4.60
C ALA A 54 -1.02 -4.36 -5.88
N THR A 55 -2.24 -4.89 -5.83
CA THR A 55 -3.18 -4.94 -6.96
C THR A 55 -4.62 -4.72 -6.50
N GLY A 56 -5.44 -4.10 -7.34
CA GLY A 56 -6.87 -3.89 -7.09
C GLY A 56 -7.18 -2.52 -6.50
N SER A 57 -8.47 -2.29 -6.20
CA SER A 57 -8.96 -1.05 -5.60
C SER A 57 -9.49 -1.28 -4.18
N CYS A 58 -9.34 -0.25 -3.33
CA CYS A 58 -9.77 -0.26 -1.94
C CYS A 58 -10.66 0.93 -1.61
N THR A 59 -11.54 0.76 -0.64
CA THR A 59 -12.33 1.87 -0.09
C THR A 59 -11.53 2.63 0.97
N PRO A 60 -11.83 3.92 1.22
CA PRO A 60 -11.18 4.69 2.27
C PRO A 60 -11.30 4.07 3.67
N SER A 61 -12.39 3.35 3.95
CA SER A 61 -12.58 2.69 5.24
C SER A 61 -11.61 1.52 5.44
N VAL A 62 -11.38 0.71 4.41
CA VAL A 62 -10.40 -0.41 4.46
C VAL A 62 -8.97 0.13 4.62
N LEU A 63 -8.66 1.23 3.95
CA LEU A 63 -7.37 1.92 4.10
C LEU A 63 -7.20 2.51 5.50
N ALA A 64 -8.27 3.07 6.10
CA ALA A 64 -8.24 3.58 7.48
C ALA A 64 -7.92 2.49 8.50
N GLU A 65 -8.56 1.33 8.36
CA GLU A 65 -8.29 0.17 9.21
C GLU A 65 -6.85 -0.35 9.04
N SER A 66 -6.37 -0.44 7.80
CA SER A 66 -5.04 -0.96 7.49
C SER A 66 -3.92 0.00 7.89
N ALA A 67 -4.12 1.31 7.68
CA ALA A 67 -3.13 2.35 8.02
C ALA A 67 -3.15 2.74 9.51
N GLY A 68 -4.22 2.40 10.24
CA GLY A 68 -4.41 2.84 11.64
C GLY A 68 -4.63 4.34 11.76
N VAL A 69 -5.22 4.97 10.74
CA VAL A 69 -5.44 6.41 10.64
C VAL A 69 -6.95 6.68 10.51
N PRO A 70 -7.51 7.72 11.14
CA PRO A 70 -8.93 8.05 11.01
C PRO A 70 -9.38 8.29 9.56
N VAL A 71 -10.59 7.86 9.22
CA VAL A 71 -11.09 7.87 7.83
C VAL A 71 -11.14 9.28 7.21
N GLU A 72 -11.37 10.32 7.99
CA GLU A 72 -11.32 11.71 7.54
C GLU A 72 -9.90 12.12 7.09
N GLN A 73 -8.87 11.66 7.80
CA GLN A 73 -7.47 11.91 7.44
C GLN A 73 -7.07 11.09 6.22
N VAL A 74 -7.57 9.85 6.09
CA VAL A 74 -7.39 9.04 4.89
C VAL A 74 -7.98 9.73 3.66
N ARG A 75 -9.19 10.29 3.76
CA ARG A 75 -9.81 11.01 2.64
C ARG A 75 -9.03 12.26 2.24
N ALA A 76 -8.50 13.01 3.22
CA ALA A 76 -7.63 14.14 2.94
C ALA A 76 -6.33 13.70 2.25
N ALA A 77 -5.67 12.66 2.78
CA ALA A 77 -4.44 12.10 2.21
C ALA A 77 -4.66 11.58 0.78
N LEU A 78 -5.75 10.84 0.52
CA LEU A 78 -6.08 10.35 -0.82
C LEU A 78 -6.24 11.47 -1.84
N THR A 79 -6.80 12.61 -1.43
CA THR A 79 -6.93 13.78 -2.30
C THR A 79 -5.55 14.34 -2.69
N LEU A 80 -4.62 14.44 -1.72
CA LEU A 80 -3.25 14.89 -2.00
C LEU A 80 -2.49 13.90 -2.89
N LEU A 81 -2.57 12.61 -2.57
CA LEU A 81 -1.95 11.55 -3.35
C LEU A 81 -2.48 11.49 -4.79
N GLU A 82 -3.75 11.82 -5.01
CA GLU A 82 -4.34 11.91 -6.36
C GLU A 82 -3.78 13.10 -7.14
N LEU A 83 -3.63 14.26 -6.49
CA LEU A 83 -3.02 15.44 -7.09
C LEU A 83 -1.55 15.20 -7.45
N ASP A 84 -0.84 14.42 -6.63
CA ASP A 84 0.54 14.00 -6.88
C ASP A 84 0.62 12.85 -7.91
N GLY A 85 -0.50 12.34 -8.40
CA GLY A 85 -0.56 11.27 -9.40
C GLY A 85 -0.14 9.89 -8.89
N LEU A 86 -0.07 9.70 -7.56
CA LEU A 86 0.35 8.46 -6.91
C LEU A 86 -0.80 7.44 -6.79
N VAL A 87 -2.03 7.93 -6.71
CA VAL A 87 -3.25 7.11 -6.67
C VAL A 87 -4.28 7.63 -7.64
N VAL A 88 -5.20 6.78 -8.05
CA VAL A 88 -6.31 7.16 -8.92
C VAL A 88 -7.63 6.61 -8.38
N LEU A 89 -8.68 7.40 -8.51
CA LEU A 89 -10.04 6.95 -8.26
C LEU A 89 -10.55 6.14 -9.47
N VAL A 90 -11.00 4.91 -9.21
CA VAL A 90 -11.64 4.03 -10.19
C VAL A 90 -13.04 3.65 -9.75
N ASP A 91 -13.81 3.06 -10.66
CA ASP A 91 -15.11 2.52 -10.34
C ASP A 91 -14.94 1.32 -9.39
N GLY A 92 -15.21 1.52 -8.11
CA GLY A 92 -14.93 0.54 -7.03
C GLY A 92 -13.96 1.01 -5.94
N GLY A 93 -13.37 2.21 -6.05
CA GLY A 93 -12.56 2.80 -4.98
C GLY A 93 -11.24 3.39 -5.48
N TRP A 94 -10.24 3.40 -4.62
CA TRP A 94 -8.91 3.95 -4.91
C TRP A 94 -7.94 2.85 -5.27
N ARG A 95 -7.03 3.09 -6.21
CA ARG A 95 -5.88 2.21 -6.49
C ARG A 95 -4.60 3.02 -6.64
N ARG A 96 -3.44 2.36 -6.49
CA ARG A 96 -2.15 2.95 -6.90
C ARG A 96 -2.16 3.18 -8.42
N ALA A 97 -1.56 4.29 -8.85
CA ALA A 97 -1.51 4.70 -10.25
C ALA A 97 -0.75 3.69 -11.13
#